data_AF-A0A1V5R2V3-F1
#
_entry.id   AF-A0A1V5R2V3-F1
#
_cell.length_a   1.000
_cell.length_b   1.000
_cell.length_c   1.000
_cell.angle_alpha   90.00
_cell.angle_beta   90.00
_cell.angle_gamma   90.00
#
_symmetry.space_group_name_H-M   'P 1'
#
loop_
_entity.id
_entity.type
_entity.pdbx_description
1 polymer ?
#
loop_
_entity_poly.entity_id
_entity_poly.type
_entity_poly.pdbx_seq_one_letter_code
_entity_poly.pdbx_strand_id
1 'polypeptide(L)'
;MMNRQRKQYRIGHVAKELNVKRFVIRFWEREFGLSCSRSIGGQRCYEQYEIERFKRIKELLYSQGFTIAGAKKLLDEQEPLTNITASAKTSFVIHQEPTTIMPESIAQQIVILQKKLIKLRELL
;
A
#
# COMPACT_ATOMS: atom_id res chain seq x y z
N MET A 1 -11.13 -1.87 -36.70
CA MET A 1 -11.28 -2.03 -35.23
C MET A 1 -9.97 -2.58 -34.67
N MET A 2 -9.25 -1.81 -33.84
CA MET A 2 -7.99 -2.25 -33.24
C MET A 2 -8.28 -3.11 -32.01
N ASN A 3 -8.04 -4.42 -32.12
CA ASN A 3 -8.05 -5.33 -30.97
C ASN A 3 -6.88 -4.98 -30.04
N ARG A 4 -7.14 -4.19 -29.00
CA ARG A 4 -6.18 -3.95 -27.92
C ARG A 4 -6.08 -5.24 -27.09
N GLN A 5 -5.15 -6.11 -27.46
CA GLN A 5 -4.87 -7.36 -26.76
C GLN A 5 -4.58 -7.07 -25.28
N ARG A 6 -5.46 -7.53 -24.37
CA ARG A 6 -5.22 -7.43 -22.92
C ARG A 6 -4.19 -8.47 -22.51
N LYS A 7 -2.93 -8.04 -22.39
CA LYS A 7 -1.85 -8.91 -21.90
C LYS A 7 -2.00 -9.11 -20.40
N GLN A 8 -2.04 -10.38 -19.99
CA GLN A 8 -2.06 -10.81 -18.59
C GLN A 8 -0.75 -11.50 -18.23
N TYR A 9 -0.23 -11.19 -17.04
CA TYR A 9 1.06 -11.68 -16.56
C TYR A 9 0.89 -12.45 -15.26
N ARG A 10 1.44 -13.66 -15.21
CA ARG A 10 1.40 -14.50 -13.99
C ARG A 10 2.23 -13.86 -12.89
N ILE A 11 1.84 -14.07 -11.63
CA ILE A 11 2.58 -13.57 -10.44
C ILE A 11 4.09 -13.88 -10.46
N GLY A 12 4.48 -15.03 -11.02
CA GLY A 12 5.89 -15.40 -11.16
C GLY A 12 6.67 -14.51 -12.13
N HIS A 13 6.04 -14.05 -13.21
CA HIS A 13 6.64 -13.09 -14.14
C HIS A 13 6.76 -11.70 -13.49
N VAL A 14 5.67 -11.22 -12.89
CA VAL A 14 5.62 -9.92 -12.21
C VAL A 14 6.67 -9.82 -11.10
N ALA A 15 6.81 -10.87 -10.29
CA ALA A 15 7.83 -10.94 -9.25
C ALA A 15 9.26 -10.85 -9.81
N LYS A 16 9.54 -11.53 -10.93
CA LYS A 16 10.85 -11.47 -11.61
C LYS A 16 11.13 -10.09 -12.18
N GLU A 17 10.16 -9.49 -12.87
CA GLU A 17 10.28 -8.16 -13.47
C GLU A 17 10.56 -7.08 -12.42
N LEU A 18 9.88 -7.16 -11.27
CA LEU A 18 10.07 -6.22 -10.16
C LEU A 18 11.26 -6.58 -9.27
N ASN A 19 11.92 -7.72 -9.50
CA ASN A 19 12.96 -8.27 -8.64
C ASN A 19 12.56 -8.35 -7.16
N VAL A 20 11.35 -8.88 -6.89
CA VAL A 20 10.82 -9.11 -5.55
C VAL A 20 10.30 -10.54 -5.41
N LYS A 21 10.17 -11.03 -4.17
CA LYS A 21 9.62 -12.37 -3.93
C LYS A 21 8.11 -12.40 -4.20
N ARG A 22 7.58 -13.53 -4.66
CA ARG A 22 6.13 -13.70 -4.95
C ARG A 22 5.20 -13.35 -3.78
N PHE A 23 5.63 -13.60 -2.53
CA PHE A 23 4.81 -13.25 -1.37
C PHE A 23 4.72 -11.73 -1.16
N VAL A 24 5.72 -10.96 -1.60
CA VAL A 24 5.68 -9.48 -1.54
C VAL A 24 4.61 -8.95 -2.47
N ILE A 25 4.47 -9.52 -3.68
CA ILE A 25 3.37 -9.17 -4.60
C ILE A 25 2.01 -9.46 -3.97
N ARG A 26 1.83 -10.62 -3.32
CA ARG A 26 0.59 -10.95 -2.60
C ARG A 26 0.32 -10.01 -1.43
N PHE A 27 1.37 -9.62 -0.72
CA PHE A 27 1.28 -8.68 0.39
C PHE A 27 0.85 -7.32 -0.13
N TRP A 28 1.49 -6.80 -1.17
CA TRP A 28 1.11 -5.55 -1.82
C TRP A 28 -0.29 -5.58 -2.42
N GLU A 29 -0.72 -6.71 -3.02
CA GLU A 29 -2.09 -6.91 -3.48
C GLU A 29 -3.10 -6.64 -2.35
N ARG A 30 -2.88 -7.25 -1.18
CA ARG A 30 -3.74 -7.06 -0.02
C ARG A 30 -3.67 -5.64 0.52
N GLU A 31 -2.47 -5.07 0.64
CA GLU A 31 -2.30 -3.76 1.24
C GLU A 31 -2.85 -2.63 0.36
N PHE A 32 -2.53 -2.64 -0.93
CA PHE A 32 -2.85 -1.54 -1.85
C PHE A 32 -4.13 -1.78 -2.67
N GLY A 33 -4.89 -2.85 -2.38
CA GLY A 33 -6.16 -3.12 -3.04
C GLY A 33 -6.05 -3.42 -4.53
N LEU A 34 -4.93 -4.02 -4.96
CA LEU A 34 -4.65 -4.28 -6.38
C LEU A 34 -5.52 -5.42 -6.90
N SER A 35 -5.97 -5.30 -8.14
CA SER A 35 -6.87 -6.28 -8.74
C SER A 35 -6.10 -7.43 -9.37
N CYS A 36 -6.48 -8.66 -9.03
CA CYS A 36 -5.94 -9.86 -9.64
C CYS A 36 -7.02 -10.60 -10.43
N SER A 37 -6.72 -10.96 -11.67
CA SER A 37 -7.49 -11.94 -12.43
C SER A 37 -7.03 -13.36 -12.06
N ARG A 38 -7.93 -14.33 -12.08
CA ARG A 38 -7.59 -15.74 -11.90
C ARG A 38 -7.53 -16.42 -13.26
N SER A 39 -6.45 -17.14 -13.52
CA SER A 39 -6.40 -18.05 -14.66
C SER A 39 -7.37 -19.23 -14.46
N ILE A 40 -7.62 -19.99 -15.52
CA ILE A 40 -8.40 -21.24 -15.49
C ILE A 40 -7.90 -22.23 -14.41
N GLY A 41 -6.60 -22.23 -14.11
CA GLY A 41 -6.01 -23.06 -13.05
C GLY A 41 -5.92 -22.37 -11.67
N GLY A 42 -6.63 -21.27 -11.45
CA GLY A 42 -6.64 -20.51 -10.20
C GLY A 42 -5.36 -19.71 -9.91
N GLN A 43 -4.46 -19.58 -10.89
CA GLN A 43 -3.22 -18.80 -10.71
C GLN A 43 -3.51 -17.30 -10.80
N ARG A 44 -2.81 -16.53 -9.97
CA ARG A 44 -2.88 -15.06 -9.98
C ARG A 44 -2.24 -14.48 -11.23
N CYS A 45 -3.01 -13.67 -11.97
CA CYS A 45 -2.60 -12.95 -13.16
C CYS A 45 -2.95 -11.46 -13.02
N TYR A 46 -2.05 -10.61 -13.48
CA TYR A 46 -2.18 -9.15 -13.43
C TYR A 46 -2.18 -8.57 -14.83
N GLU A 47 -2.98 -7.54 -15.07
CA GLU A 47 -2.93 -6.78 -16.31
C GLU A 47 -1.74 -5.81 -16.31
N GLN A 48 -1.41 -5.26 -17.48
CA GLN A 48 -0.31 -4.31 -17.63
C GLN A 48 -0.43 -3.10 -16.68
N TYR A 49 -1.64 -2.57 -16.51
CA TYR A 49 -1.90 -1.43 -15.62
C TYR A 49 -1.60 -1.75 -14.14
N GLU A 50 -1.92 -2.96 -13.67
CA GLU A 50 -1.58 -3.39 -12.30
C GLU A 50 -0.06 -3.50 -12.11
N ILE A 51 0.68 -3.91 -13.14
CA ILE A 51 2.16 -3.96 -13.10
C ILE A 51 2.73 -2.56 -12.92
N GLU A 52 2.16 -1.55 -13.57
CA GLU A 52 2.57 -0.15 -13.40
C GLU A 52 2.31 0.33 -11.97
N ARG A 53 1.17 -0.02 -11.37
CA ARG A 53 0.92 0.25 -9.94
C ARG A 53 1.95 -0.43 -9.04
N PHE A 54 2.29 -1.70 -9.30
CA PHE A 54 3.34 -2.39 -8.53
C PHE A 54 4.72 -1.73 -8.67
N LYS A 55 5.09 -1.25 -9.87
CA LYS A 55 6.33 -0.50 -10.08
C LYS A 55 6.36 0.77 -9.24
N ARG A 56 5.25 1.50 -9.21
CA ARG A 56 5.13 2.71 -8.39
C ARG A 56 5.22 2.43 -6.89
N ILE A 57 4.53 1.40 -6.41
CA ILE A 57 4.61 0.95 -5.02
C ILE A 57 6.07 0.59 -4.66
N LYS A 58 6.77 -0.15 -5.52
CA LYS A 58 8.17 -0.50 -5.29
C LYS A 58 9.05 0.74 -5.14
N GLU A 59 8.88 1.73 -6.01
CA GLU A 59 9.63 2.97 -5.96
C GLU A 59 9.40 3.72 -4.63
N LEU A 60 8.14 3.87 -4.23
CA LEU A 60 7.78 4.55 -2.98
C LEU A 60 8.39 3.87 -1.76
N LEU A 61 8.33 2.54 -1.70
CA LEU A 61 8.80 1.78 -0.53
C LEU A 61 10.33 1.64 -0.49
N TYR A 62 10.96 1.30 -1.62
CA TYR A 62 12.39 0.97 -1.64
C TYR A 62 13.30 2.14 -2.01
N SER A 63 12.86 3.00 -2.93
CA SER A 63 13.69 4.12 -3.39
C SER A 63 13.47 5.35 -2.54
N GLN A 64 12.21 5.63 -2.17
CA GLN A 64 11.85 6.83 -1.40
C GLN A 64 11.70 6.56 0.10
N GLY A 65 11.68 5.28 0.53
CA GLY A 65 11.67 4.90 1.93
C GLY A 65 10.35 5.16 2.67
N PHE A 66 9.24 5.30 1.95
CA PHE A 66 7.93 5.47 2.57
C PHE A 66 7.50 4.21 3.32
N THR A 67 6.75 4.40 4.39
CA THR A 67 5.98 3.30 5.01
C THR A 67 4.79 2.94 4.13
N ILE A 68 4.19 1.77 4.38
CA ILE A 68 2.99 1.32 3.66
C ILE A 68 1.86 2.37 3.76
N ALA A 69 1.64 2.94 4.95
CA ALA A 69 0.62 3.96 5.16
C ALA A 69 0.93 5.26 4.41
N GLY A 70 2.19 5.70 4.38
CA GLY A 70 2.61 6.88 3.62
C GLY A 70 2.46 6.68 2.11
N ALA A 71 2.86 5.52 1.61
CA ALA A 71 2.72 5.17 0.20
C ALA A 71 1.25 5.09 -0.24
N LYS A 72 0.34 4.55 0.59
CA LYS A 72 -1.10 4.53 0.30
C LYS A 72 -1.66 5.94 0.12
N LYS A 73 -1.41 6.84 1.07
CA LYS A 73 -1.88 8.23 0.99
C LYS A 73 -1.43 8.93 -0.30
N LEU A 74 -0.17 8.74 -0.68
CA LEU A 74 0.36 9.33 -1.92
C LEU A 74 -0.25 8.73 -3.18
N LEU A 75 -0.54 7.42 -3.19
CA LEU A 75 -1.17 6.77 -4.33
C LEU A 75 -2.64 7.20 -4.47
N ASP A 76 -3.36 7.36 -3.36
CA ASP A 76 -4.75 7.80 -3.35
C ASP A 76 -4.91 9.25 -3.83
N GLU A 77 -3.96 10.13 -3.49
CA GLU A 77 -3.95 11.53 -3.92
C GLU A 77 -3.66 11.69 -5.43
N GLN A 78 -2.94 10.73 -6.02
CA GLN A 78 -2.53 10.74 -7.43
C GLN A 78 -3.51 10.00 -8.35
N GLU A 79 -4.44 9.20 -7.83
CA GLU A 79 -5.48 8.58 -8.65
C GLU A 79 -6.59 9.59 -8.97
N PRO A 80 -6.78 10.00 -10.25
CA PRO A 80 -7.95 10.77 -10.62
C PRO A 80 -9.20 9.94 -10.35
N LEU A 81 -10.17 10.52 -9.63
CA LEU A 81 -11.45 9.94 -9.19
C LEU A 81 -12.27 9.25 -10.31
N THR A 82 -11.83 8.10 -10.82
CA THR A 82 -12.45 7.44 -11.99
C THR A 82 -13.05 6.07 -11.69
N ASN A 83 -13.01 5.59 -10.45
CA ASN A 83 -13.64 4.31 -10.08
C ASN A 83 -14.75 4.50 -9.03
N ILE A 84 -15.86 5.11 -9.44
CA ILE A 84 -17.13 4.99 -8.73
C ILE A 84 -17.84 3.73 -9.29
N THR A 85 -17.66 2.58 -8.65
CA THR A 85 -18.59 1.44 -8.85
C THR A 85 -19.13 1.04 -7.49
N ALA A 86 -20.43 1.28 -7.34
CA ALA A 86 -21.20 1.07 -6.13
C ALA A 86 -21.29 -0.42 -5.74
N SER A 87 -21.00 -0.71 -4.48
CA SER A 87 -21.67 -1.79 -3.73
C SER A 87 -21.62 -1.48 -2.23
N ALA A 88 -22.76 -1.06 -1.69
CA ALA A 88 -23.03 -0.94 -0.25
C ALA A 88 -22.90 -2.32 0.42
N LYS A 89 -22.44 -2.53 1.67
CA LYS A 89 -22.73 -1.87 2.95
C LYS A 89 -21.68 -2.38 3.97
N THR A 90 -21.08 -1.50 4.76
CA THR A 90 -21.03 -1.57 6.23
C THR A 90 -20.51 -0.24 6.72
N SER A 91 -21.38 0.45 7.45
CA SER A 91 -21.10 1.72 8.10
C SER A 91 -19.89 1.57 9.03
N PHE A 92 -18.83 2.33 8.78
CA PHE A 92 -17.91 2.71 9.83
C PHE A 92 -17.71 4.22 9.75
N VAL A 93 -18.38 4.94 10.64
CA VAL A 93 -18.14 6.35 10.87
C VAL A 93 -16.73 6.45 11.45
N ILE A 94 -15.78 6.91 10.64
CA ILE A 94 -14.61 7.60 11.19
C ILE A 94 -14.81 9.07 10.85
N HIS A 95 -15.51 9.76 11.74
CA HIS A 95 -15.27 11.19 11.91
C HIS A 95 -13.88 11.31 12.52
N GLN A 96 -12.88 11.52 11.67
CA GLN A 96 -11.71 12.29 12.06
C GLN A 96 -11.55 13.34 11.00
N GLU A 97 -11.99 14.56 11.34
CA GLU A 97 -11.35 15.72 10.77
C GLU A 97 -9.83 15.52 10.84
N PRO A 98 -9.06 15.92 9.82
CA PRO A 98 -7.62 16.03 9.96
C PRO A 98 -7.37 17.14 10.98
N THR A 99 -7.45 16.83 12.27
CA THR A 99 -6.89 17.68 13.29
C THR A 99 -5.41 17.71 12.97
N THR A 100 -4.93 18.87 12.54
CA THR A 100 -3.53 19.20 12.42
C THR A 100 -2.86 18.92 13.77
N ILE A 101 -2.34 17.70 13.94
CA ILE A 101 -1.52 17.35 15.10
C ILE A 101 -0.18 18.02 14.85
N MET A 102 0.02 19.15 15.52
CA MET A 102 1.28 19.88 15.54
C MET A 102 2.42 18.89 15.83
N PRO A 103 3.51 18.89 15.03
CA PRO A 103 4.60 17.90 15.14
C PRO A 103 5.27 17.88 16.52
N GLU A 104 5.07 18.94 17.31
CA GLU A 104 5.59 19.10 18.66
C GLU A 104 5.01 18.08 19.66
N SER A 105 3.76 17.65 19.50
CA SER A 105 3.09 16.74 20.46
C SER A 105 3.64 15.31 20.41
N ILE A 106 3.93 14.82 19.21
CA ILE A 106 4.50 13.47 19.01
C ILE A 106 5.95 13.45 19.51
N ALA A 107 6.74 14.48 19.21
CA ALA A 107 8.11 14.60 19.69
C ALA A 107 8.17 14.62 21.23
N GLN A 108 7.26 15.34 21.89
CA GLN A 108 7.15 15.36 23.35
C GLN A 108 6.80 13.99 23.93
N GLN A 109 5.86 13.25 23.33
CA GLN A 109 5.52 11.90 23.79
C GLN A 109 6.69 10.93 23.66
N ILE A 110 7.46 11.00 22.58
CA ILE A 110 8.67 10.18 22.41
C ILE A 110 9.69 10.48 23.50
N VAL A 111 9.95 11.77 23.81
CA VAL A 111 10.89 12.17 24.87
C VAL A 111 10.42 11.68 26.25
N ILE A 112 9.12 11.78 26.53
CA ILE A 112 8.55 11.32 27.81
C ILE A 112 8.70 9.81 27.95
N LEU A 113 8.43 9.05 26.89
CA LEU A 113 8.59 7.59 26.91
C LEU A 113 10.05 7.18 27.06
N GLN A 114 10.98 7.87 26.39
CA GLN A 114 12.42 7.65 26.56
C GLN A 114 12.86 7.89 28.01
N LYS A 115 12.42 8.98 28.64
CA LYS A 115 12.71 9.26 30.06
C LYS A 115 12.15 8.19 30.99
N LYS A 116 10.93 7.70 30.73
CA LYS A 116 10.31 6.63 31.52
C LYS A 116 11.08 5.31 31.40
N LEU A 117 11.55 4.97 30.20
CA LEU A 117 12.35 3.76 29.97
C LEU A 117 13.71 3.82 30.66
N ILE A 118 14.38 4.98 30.64
CA ILE A 118 15.65 5.19 31.36
C ILE A 118 15.43 5.01 32.86
N LYS A 119 14.36 5.61 33.41
CA LYS A 119 14.05 5.51 34.84
C LYS A 119 13.72 4.08 35.29
N LEU A 120 13.09 3.28 34.42
CA LEU A 120 12.83 1.86 34.70
C LEU A 120 14.11 1.02 34.66
N ARG A 121 15.06 1.37 33.78
CA ARG A 121 16.38 0.72 33.72
C ARG A 121 17.22 0.97 34.97
N GLU A 122 17.06 2.14 35.61
CA GLU A 122 17.77 2.48 36.85
C GLU A 122 17.15 1.87 38.12
N LEU A 123 15.96 1.25 38.01
CA LEU A 123 15.23 0.63 39.13
C LEU A 123 15.37 -0.90 39.18
N LEU A 124 16.17 -1.49 38.30
CA LEU A 124 16.56 -2.92 38.24
C LEU A 124 18.06 -3.03 38.44
#